data_AF-A0A1M7T4D6-F1
#
_entry.id   AF-A0A1M7T4D6-F1
#
_cell.length_a   1.000
_cell.length_b   1.000
_cell.length_c   1.000
_cell.angle_alpha   90.00
_cell.angle_beta   90.00
_cell.angle_gamma   90.00
#
_symmetry.space_group_name_H-M   'P 1'
#
loop_
_entity.id
_entity.type
_entity.pdbx_description
1 polymer ?
#
loop_
_entity_poly.entity_id
_entity_poly.type
_entity_poly.pdbx_seq_one_letter_code
_entity_poly.pdbx_strand_id
1 'polypeptide(L)'
;MSTTPPLTSDQLAELEKRPKTEWQRTLDYIISGAPVAVAVILFLQYYFLPNYKFNTTTAVYPLFVGFFVLLLLGRFIGSFFSQKVHESLRAQAPFYSAVFILLIIFDYLTLKTGKLPLPYFPWPDKILNAIIEDRVLLLDCIRNSLILLFTGYFFGGIVGLITGVTAGWSKKVHYWVMPIIKILGPIPSTTWLPIVLIIASSLFKGSVFLIALGVWYPVTIATLTGVVNVRKSYFEVARTLGARQRRLVFKVALPAAMPNIFQGLTQGMSVACTTLMVAEMMGVESGLGWYINWQKGWAEFGKMYAAVIVICLTFTVVNIVLTQVKKRVLRWQEGTIQ
;
A
#
# COMPACT_ATOMS: atom_id res chain seq x y z
N MET A 1 -0.66 -57.73 7.24
CA MET A 1 -0.27 -56.45 7.86
C MET A 1 -0.40 -55.36 6.81
N SER A 2 -1.55 -54.69 6.72
CA SER A 2 -1.75 -53.58 5.76
C SER A 2 -1.29 -52.28 6.42
N THR A 3 -0.17 -51.74 5.97
CA THR A 3 0.34 -50.41 6.38
C THR A 3 -0.53 -49.33 5.75
N THR A 4 -1.51 -48.82 6.50
CA THR A 4 -2.23 -47.61 6.10
C THR A 4 -1.25 -46.43 6.06
N PRO A 5 -1.22 -45.62 4.99
CA PRO A 5 -0.34 -44.46 4.90
C PRO A 5 -0.66 -43.45 6.02
N PRO A 6 0.33 -42.67 6.50
CA PRO A 6 0.11 -41.69 7.57
C PRO A 6 -0.88 -40.62 7.11
N LEU A 7 -1.86 -40.32 7.96
CA LEU A 7 -2.91 -39.32 7.71
C LEU A 7 -2.29 -37.92 7.55
N THR A 8 -2.78 -37.15 6.59
CA THR A 8 -2.39 -35.74 6.41
C THR A 8 -2.96 -34.86 7.54
N SER A 9 -2.35 -33.70 7.81
CA SER A 9 -2.78 -32.78 8.88
C SER A 9 -4.26 -32.44 8.83
N ASP A 10 -4.79 -32.28 7.61
CA ASP A 10 -6.19 -31.96 7.37
C ASP A 10 -7.11 -33.13 7.73
N GLN A 11 -6.66 -34.37 7.50
CA GLN A 11 -7.41 -35.59 7.84
C GLN A 11 -7.42 -35.85 9.36
N LEU A 12 -6.32 -35.53 10.06
CA LEU A 12 -6.27 -35.57 11.53
C LEU A 12 -7.20 -34.53 12.16
N ALA A 13 -7.19 -33.30 11.64
CA ALA A 13 -8.10 -32.23 12.09
C ALA A 13 -9.58 -32.55 11.81
N GLU A 14 -9.87 -33.31 10.76
CA GLU A 14 -11.23 -33.76 10.43
C GLU A 14 -11.72 -34.89 11.37
N LEU A 15 -10.81 -35.78 11.79
CA LEU A 15 -11.10 -36.84 12.77
C LEU A 15 -11.24 -36.32 14.22
N GLU A 16 -10.58 -35.21 14.56
CA GLU A 16 -10.70 -34.56 15.88
C GLU A 16 -11.95 -33.68 16.03
N LYS A 17 -12.58 -33.25 14.93
CA LYS A 17 -13.82 -32.46 14.99
C LYS A 17 -14.97 -33.34 15.47
N ARG A 18 -15.49 -33.08 16.68
CA ARG A 18 -16.72 -33.70 17.20
C ARG A 18 -17.84 -33.61 16.15
N PRO A 19 -18.66 -34.66 15.97
CA PRO A 19 -19.78 -34.62 15.03
C PRO A 19 -20.72 -33.47 15.41
N LYS A 20 -20.85 -32.49 14.51
CA LYS A 20 -21.70 -31.32 14.74
C LYS A 20 -23.16 -31.76 14.82
N THR A 21 -23.89 -31.24 15.80
CA THR A 21 -25.34 -31.41 15.91
C THR A 21 -26.04 -30.76 14.70
N GLU A 22 -27.20 -31.27 14.30
CA GLU A 22 -28.04 -30.67 13.24
C GLU A 22 -28.25 -29.16 13.43
N TRP A 23 -28.46 -28.71 14.68
CA TRP A 23 -28.57 -27.29 15.03
C TRP A 23 -27.30 -26.48 14.77
N GLN A 24 -26.12 -27.07 14.96
CA GLN A 24 -24.86 -26.39 14.67
C GLN A 24 -24.64 -26.28 13.15
N ARG A 25 -25.07 -27.28 12.39
CA ARG A 25 -25.02 -27.25 10.92
C ARG A 25 -25.94 -26.17 10.36
N THR A 26 -27.17 -26.06 10.85
CA THR A 26 -28.09 -25.00 10.40
C THR A 26 -27.58 -23.62 10.77
N LEU A 27 -27.06 -23.42 11.99
CA LEU A 27 -26.42 -22.17 12.39
C LEU A 27 -25.23 -21.80 11.49
N ASP A 28 -24.41 -22.76 11.08
CA ASP A 28 -23.27 -22.53 10.19
C ASP A 28 -23.71 -22.02 8.81
N TYR A 29 -24.82 -22.53 8.27
CA TYR A 29 -25.42 -22.01 7.02
C TYR A 29 -26.03 -20.62 7.21
N ILE A 30 -26.68 -20.34 8.35
CA ILE A 30 -27.22 -19.01 8.67
C ILE A 30 -26.09 -17.98 8.74
N ILE A 31 -25.00 -18.29 9.44
CA ILE A 31 -23.83 -17.40 9.54
C ILE A 31 -23.22 -17.15 8.16
N SER A 32 -23.14 -18.20 7.33
CA SER A 32 -22.60 -18.09 5.96
C SER A 32 -23.48 -17.25 5.03
N GLY A 33 -24.80 -17.22 5.26
CA GLY A 33 -25.77 -16.42 4.51
C GLY A 33 -25.96 -14.99 5.03
N ALA A 34 -25.50 -14.69 6.25
CA ALA A 34 -25.67 -13.38 6.88
C ALA A 34 -25.17 -12.18 6.02
N PRO A 35 -24.01 -12.24 5.32
CA PRO A 35 -23.56 -11.12 4.51
C PRO A 35 -24.54 -10.75 3.39
N VAL A 36 -25.15 -11.76 2.77
CA VAL A 36 -26.13 -11.57 1.69
C VAL A 36 -27.40 -10.93 2.25
N ALA A 37 -27.90 -11.41 3.38
CA ALA A 37 -29.08 -10.85 4.03
C ALA A 37 -28.87 -9.37 4.42
N VAL A 38 -27.72 -9.05 5.02
CA VAL A 38 -27.37 -7.67 5.36
C VAL A 38 -27.25 -6.81 4.10
N ALA A 39 -26.67 -7.32 3.02
CA ALA A 39 -26.58 -6.58 1.77
C ALA A 39 -27.96 -6.28 1.14
N VAL A 40 -28.93 -7.17 1.27
CA VAL A 40 -30.32 -6.89 0.86
C VAL A 40 -30.89 -5.72 1.67
N ILE A 41 -30.64 -5.67 2.98
CA ILE A 41 -31.05 -4.53 3.84
C ILE A 41 -30.40 -3.23 3.35
N LEU A 42 -29.12 -3.27 2.94
CA LEU A 42 -28.43 -2.11 2.36
C LEU A 42 -29.15 -1.59 1.10
N PHE A 43 -29.53 -2.46 0.17
CA PHE A 43 -30.29 -2.06 -1.02
C PHE A 43 -31.67 -1.50 -0.68
N LEU A 44 -32.38 -2.16 0.25
CA LEU A 44 -33.68 -1.67 0.71
C LEU A 44 -33.56 -0.28 1.32
N GLN A 45 -32.57 -0.07 2.18
CA GLN A 45 -32.27 1.25 2.75
C GLN A 45 -31.99 2.30 1.66
N TYR A 46 -31.13 1.95 0.70
CA TYR A 46 -30.66 2.88 -0.32
C TYR A 46 -31.79 3.36 -1.23
N TYR A 47 -32.66 2.46 -1.68
CA TYR A 47 -33.73 2.79 -2.63
C TYR A 47 -35.03 3.27 -1.97
N PHE A 48 -35.40 2.74 -0.81
CA PHE A 48 -36.73 3.01 -0.23
C PHE A 48 -36.75 4.16 0.79
N LEU A 49 -35.62 4.49 1.42
CA LEU A 49 -35.60 5.64 2.34
C LEU A 49 -35.39 6.95 1.58
N PRO A 50 -36.12 8.02 1.93
CA PRO A 50 -35.94 9.33 1.33
C PRO A 50 -34.56 9.92 1.67
N ASN A 51 -33.97 10.65 0.73
CA ASN A 51 -32.68 11.31 0.92
C ASN A 51 -32.84 12.64 1.66
N TYR A 52 -31.81 13.05 2.40
CA TYR A 52 -31.81 14.34 3.09
C TYR A 52 -31.59 15.50 2.10
N LYS A 53 -32.54 16.44 2.04
CA LYS A 53 -32.47 17.68 1.24
C LYS A 53 -32.03 17.43 -0.22
N PHE A 54 -30.93 18.08 -0.65
CA PHE A 54 -30.40 18.07 -2.02
C PHE A 54 -29.35 16.96 -2.24
N ASN A 55 -29.27 15.97 -1.35
CA ASN A 55 -28.35 14.86 -1.52
C ASN A 55 -28.76 14.03 -2.75
N THR A 56 -27.89 13.98 -3.74
CA THR A 56 -28.07 13.21 -4.97
C THR A 56 -27.58 11.77 -4.82
N THR A 57 -28.25 10.88 -5.54
CA THR A 57 -27.94 9.45 -5.61
C THR A 57 -27.82 9.02 -7.06
N THR A 58 -26.89 8.12 -7.33
CA THR A 58 -26.57 7.57 -8.65
C THR A 58 -26.66 6.05 -8.62
N ALA A 59 -26.71 5.40 -9.78
CA ALA A 59 -26.67 3.93 -9.86
C ALA A 59 -25.28 3.34 -9.54
N VAL A 60 -24.24 4.17 -9.37
CA VAL A 60 -22.85 3.72 -9.24
C VAL A 60 -22.64 2.91 -7.96
N TYR A 61 -23.05 3.42 -6.81
CA TYR A 61 -22.88 2.69 -5.55
C TYR A 61 -23.66 1.37 -5.48
N PRO A 62 -24.96 1.32 -5.86
CA PRO A 62 -25.68 0.05 -5.95
C PRO A 62 -25.03 -0.97 -6.89
N LEU A 63 -24.53 -0.54 -8.05
CA LEU A 63 -23.84 -1.44 -8.99
C LEU A 63 -22.53 -1.97 -8.39
N PHE A 64 -21.76 -1.10 -7.74
CA PHE A 64 -20.51 -1.48 -7.06
C PHE A 64 -20.76 -2.51 -5.95
N VAL A 65 -21.70 -2.23 -5.04
CA VAL A 65 -22.06 -3.17 -3.96
C VAL A 65 -22.66 -4.45 -4.55
N GLY A 66 -23.50 -4.32 -5.58
CA GLY A 66 -24.16 -5.44 -6.25
C GLY A 66 -23.18 -6.45 -6.84
N PHE A 67 -22.08 -5.97 -7.43
CA PHE A 67 -20.99 -6.84 -7.90
C PHE A 67 -20.40 -7.71 -6.79
N PHE A 68 -20.10 -7.14 -5.62
CA PHE A 68 -19.58 -7.92 -4.48
C PHE A 68 -20.62 -8.87 -3.89
N VAL A 69 -21.89 -8.46 -3.87
CA VAL A 69 -23.00 -9.32 -3.40
C VAL A 69 -23.19 -10.50 -4.33
N LEU A 70 -23.08 -10.32 -5.65
CA LEU A 70 -23.13 -11.42 -6.62
C LEU A 70 -21.97 -12.41 -6.42
N LEU A 71 -20.76 -11.92 -6.14
CA LEU A 71 -19.61 -12.80 -5.81
C LEU A 71 -19.86 -13.58 -4.51
N LEU A 72 -20.40 -12.95 -3.47
CA LEU A 72 -20.74 -13.61 -2.21
C LEU A 72 -21.89 -14.62 -2.37
N LEU A 73 -22.91 -14.29 -3.17
CA LEU A 73 -23.98 -15.20 -3.56
C LEU A 73 -23.42 -16.43 -4.29
N GLY A 74 -22.51 -16.24 -5.24
CA GLY A 74 -21.82 -17.34 -5.93
C GLY A 74 -21.05 -18.24 -4.96
N ARG A 75 -20.32 -17.66 -4.00
CA ARG A 75 -19.63 -18.42 -2.94
C ARG A 75 -20.60 -19.12 -2.00
N PHE A 76 -21.73 -18.50 -1.68
CA PHE A 76 -22.77 -19.08 -0.84
C PHE A 76 -23.44 -20.29 -1.52
N ILE A 77 -23.80 -20.17 -2.80
CA ILE A 77 -24.32 -21.31 -3.58
C ILE A 77 -23.27 -22.40 -3.68
N GLY A 78 -22.01 -22.05 -3.98
CA GLY A 78 -20.89 -23.00 -4.02
C GLY A 78 -20.62 -23.70 -2.67
N SER A 79 -21.03 -23.10 -1.55
CA SER A 79 -20.88 -23.71 -0.22
C SER A 79 -21.71 -24.99 -0.04
N PHE A 80 -22.82 -25.14 -0.78
CA PHE A 80 -23.62 -26.36 -0.76
C PHE A 80 -22.96 -27.54 -1.49
N PHE A 81 -22.06 -27.26 -2.43
CA PHE A 81 -21.39 -28.27 -3.25
C PHE A 81 -19.97 -28.60 -2.77
N SER A 82 -19.35 -27.74 -1.94
CA SER A 82 -17.98 -27.92 -1.48
C SER A 82 -17.79 -27.49 -0.03
N GLN A 83 -17.43 -28.46 0.82
CA GLN A 83 -17.14 -28.23 2.24
C GLN A 83 -15.98 -27.24 2.45
N LYS A 84 -14.98 -27.23 1.56
CA LYS A 84 -13.88 -26.25 1.60
C LYS A 84 -14.36 -24.82 1.39
N VAL A 85 -15.29 -24.62 0.45
CA VAL A 85 -15.88 -23.30 0.18
C VAL A 85 -16.75 -22.87 1.36
N HIS A 86 -17.51 -23.78 1.95
CA HIS A 86 -18.32 -23.52 3.13
C HIS A 86 -17.47 -23.09 4.33
N GLU A 87 -16.41 -23.83 4.67
CA GLU A 87 -15.54 -23.47 5.79
C GLU A 87 -14.84 -22.11 5.57
N SER A 88 -14.37 -21.85 4.35
CA SER A 88 -13.76 -20.56 3.98
C SER A 88 -14.75 -19.40 4.06
N LEU A 89 -15.99 -19.59 3.57
CA LEU A 89 -17.03 -18.57 3.60
C LEU A 89 -17.47 -18.28 5.03
N ARG A 90 -17.74 -19.32 5.84
CA ARG A 90 -18.12 -19.18 7.25
C ARG A 90 -17.09 -18.39 8.05
N ALA A 91 -15.80 -18.63 7.81
CA ALA A 91 -14.73 -17.89 8.49
C ALA A 91 -14.72 -16.40 8.14
N GLN A 92 -15.07 -16.04 6.90
CA GLN A 92 -15.04 -14.65 6.41
C GLN A 92 -16.39 -13.94 6.53
N ALA A 93 -17.48 -14.67 6.72
CA ALA A 93 -18.85 -14.13 6.73
C ALA A 93 -19.11 -13.08 7.83
N PRO A 94 -18.63 -13.22 9.08
CA PRO A 94 -18.81 -12.18 10.09
C PRO A 94 -18.14 -10.86 9.68
N PHE A 95 -16.97 -10.93 9.04
CA PHE A 95 -16.25 -9.76 8.55
C PHE A 95 -17.04 -9.04 7.44
N TYR A 96 -17.51 -9.76 6.42
CA TYR A 96 -18.32 -9.15 5.35
C TYR A 96 -19.63 -8.56 5.87
N SER A 97 -20.29 -9.26 6.80
CA SER A 97 -21.51 -8.75 7.45
C SER A 97 -21.25 -7.46 8.21
N ALA A 98 -20.16 -7.40 8.99
CA ALA A 98 -19.76 -6.20 9.70
C ALA A 98 -19.46 -5.02 8.76
N VAL A 99 -18.80 -5.28 7.63
CA VAL A 99 -18.53 -4.26 6.60
C VAL A 99 -19.84 -3.71 6.01
N PHE A 100 -20.79 -4.57 5.63
CA PHE A 100 -22.08 -4.10 5.11
C PHE A 100 -22.91 -3.36 6.16
N ILE A 101 -22.92 -3.80 7.43
CA ILE A 101 -23.56 -3.08 8.53
C ILE A 101 -22.95 -1.69 8.69
N LEU A 102 -21.62 -1.58 8.64
CA LEU A 102 -20.94 -0.28 8.72
C LEU A 102 -21.34 0.62 7.56
N LEU A 103 -21.40 0.10 6.32
CA LEU A 103 -21.83 0.87 5.15
C LEU A 103 -23.30 1.33 5.27
N ILE A 104 -24.20 0.48 5.76
CA ILE A 104 -25.59 0.80 6.08
C ILE A 104 -25.66 1.98 7.06
N ILE A 105 -24.97 1.87 8.20
CA ILE A 105 -24.94 2.91 9.23
C ILE A 105 -24.37 4.20 8.67
N PHE A 106 -23.27 4.12 7.92
CA PHE A 106 -22.61 5.29 7.36
C PHE A 106 -23.49 5.99 6.32
N ASP A 107 -24.10 5.26 5.39
CA ASP A 107 -25.05 5.79 4.41
C ASP A 107 -26.29 6.39 5.09
N TYR A 108 -26.80 5.75 6.13
CA TYR A 108 -27.95 6.26 6.88
C TYR A 108 -27.63 7.58 7.60
N LEU A 109 -26.45 7.68 8.22
CA LEU A 109 -26.02 8.89 8.93
C LEU A 109 -25.65 10.06 7.99
N THR A 110 -25.17 9.75 6.78
CA THR A 110 -24.74 10.75 5.79
C THR A 110 -25.86 11.09 4.81
N LEU A 111 -26.25 10.14 3.95
CA LEU A 111 -27.19 10.32 2.84
C LEU A 111 -28.62 10.56 3.32
N LYS A 112 -29.08 9.78 4.29
CA LYS A 112 -30.52 9.73 4.69
C LYS A 112 -30.87 10.73 5.78
N THR A 113 -30.07 10.83 6.85
CA THR A 113 -30.39 11.68 8.01
C THR A 113 -29.66 13.02 8.04
N GLY A 114 -28.55 13.15 7.32
CA GLY A 114 -27.73 14.36 7.33
C GLY A 114 -27.07 14.67 8.67
N LYS A 115 -27.04 13.73 9.63
CA LYS A 115 -26.36 13.88 10.92
C LYS A 115 -24.85 14.03 10.77
N LEU A 116 -24.30 13.41 9.74
CA LEU A 116 -22.91 13.55 9.31
C LEU A 116 -22.86 14.33 7.99
N PRO A 117 -22.81 15.67 8.03
CA PRO A 117 -22.86 16.49 6.84
C PRO A 117 -21.50 16.62 6.14
N LEU A 118 -21.54 17.02 4.86
CA LEU A 118 -20.40 17.60 4.18
C LEU A 118 -19.96 18.88 4.94
N PRO A 119 -18.65 19.19 5.01
CA PRO A 119 -17.53 18.62 4.25
C PRO A 119 -16.91 17.34 4.81
N TYR A 120 -17.26 16.95 6.03
CA TYR A 120 -16.49 15.96 6.79
C TYR A 120 -16.79 14.51 6.39
N PHE A 121 -18.03 14.22 6.00
CA PHE A 121 -18.48 12.86 5.72
C PHE A 121 -19.27 12.81 4.40
N PRO A 122 -18.60 12.67 3.25
CA PRO A 122 -19.29 12.36 2.00
C PRO A 122 -19.85 10.94 2.03
N TRP A 123 -21.06 10.76 1.51
CA TRP A 123 -21.65 9.43 1.38
C TRP A 123 -20.93 8.63 0.27
N PRO A 124 -20.87 7.28 0.38
CA PRO A 124 -20.09 6.45 -0.52
C PRO A 124 -20.41 6.63 -2.01
N ASP A 125 -21.69 6.83 -2.36
CA ASP A 125 -22.11 7.04 -3.75
C ASP A 125 -21.52 8.31 -4.36
N LYS A 126 -21.45 9.41 -3.60
CA LYS A 126 -20.84 10.66 -4.09
C LYS A 126 -19.36 10.46 -4.43
N ILE A 127 -18.65 9.68 -3.63
CA ILE A 127 -17.23 9.38 -3.83
C ILE A 127 -17.04 8.49 -5.05
N LEU A 128 -17.80 7.39 -5.17
CA LEU A 128 -17.67 6.47 -6.30
C LEU A 128 -18.09 7.12 -7.62
N ASN A 129 -19.15 7.93 -7.61
CA ASN A 129 -19.58 8.67 -8.80
C ASN A 129 -18.48 9.65 -9.25
N ALA A 130 -17.86 10.37 -8.32
CA ALA A 130 -16.76 11.28 -8.62
C ALA A 130 -15.56 10.57 -9.27
N ILE A 131 -15.23 9.34 -8.87
CA ILE A 131 -14.18 8.54 -9.51
C ILE A 131 -14.52 8.25 -10.98
N ILE A 132 -15.80 7.95 -11.27
CA ILE A 132 -16.24 7.63 -12.63
C ILE A 132 -16.35 8.88 -13.49
N GLU A 133 -16.89 9.96 -12.94
CA GLU A 133 -17.09 11.24 -13.63
C GLU A 133 -15.75 11.84 -14.07
N ASP A 134 -14.79 11.95 -13.14
CA ASP A 134 -13.48 12.56 -13.40
C ASP A 134 -12.41 11.51 -13.77
N ARG A 135 -12.81 10.30 -14.20
CA ARG A 135 -11.88 9.17 -14.43
C ARG A 135 -10.70 9.51 -15.34
N VAL A 136 -10.92 10.27 -16.41
CA VAL A 136 -9.88 10.63 -17.38
C VAL A 136 -8.85 11.54 -16.71
N LEU A 137 -9.33 12.57 -16.03
CA LEU A 137 -8.47 13.51 -15.30
C LEU A 137 -7.74 12.82 -14.14
N LEU A 138 -8.41 11.95 -13.39
CA LEU A 138 -7.78 11.17 -12.32
C LEU A 138 -6.70 10.23 -12.85
N LEU A 139 -6.89 9.61 -14.02
CA LEU A 139 -5.85 8.80 -14.67
C LEU A 139 -4.63 9.65 -15.07
N ASP A 140 -4.84 10.85 -15.59
CA ASP A 140 -3.75 11.78 -15.89
C ASP A 140 -3.03 12.23 -14.62
N CYS A 141 -3.77 12.51 -13.53
CA CYS A 141 -3.20 12.80 -12.22
C CYS A 141 -2.37 11.63 -11.68
N ILE A 142 -2.86 10.39 -11.75
CA ILE A 142 -2.10 9.18 -11.36
C ILE A 142 -0.80 9.11 -12.17
N ARG A 143 -0.88 9.29 -13.49
CA ARG A 143 0.30 9.25 -14.37
C ARG A 143 1.34 10.29 -13.96
N ASN A 144 0.92 11.54 -13.76
CA ASN A 144 1.82 12.63 -13.37
C ASN A 144 2.44 12.37 -11.99
N SER A 145 1.66 11.88 -11.03
CA SER A 145 2.16 11.48 -9.71
C SER A 145 3.18 10.36 -9.77
N LEU A 146 2.94 9.33 -10.59
CA LEU A 146 3.90 8.24 -10.76
C LEU A 146 5.19 8.71 -11.43
N ILE A 147 5.11 9.56 -12.45
CA ILE A 147 6.30 10.13 -13.11
C ILE A 147 7.13 10.92 -12.09
N LEU A 148 6.49 11.81 -11.33
CA LEU A 148 7.17 12.62 -10.33
C LEU A 148 7.79 11.75 -9.21
N LEU A 149 7.01 10.80 -8.68
CA LEU A 149 7.44 9.86 -7.65
C LEU A 149 8.66 9.06 -8.08
N PHE A 150 8.58 8.37 -9.23
CA PHE A 150 9.65 7.50 -9.67
C PHE A 150 10.89 8.28 -10.11
N THR A 151 10.73 9.47 -10.70
CA THR A 151 11.88 10.33 -11.02
C THR A 151 12.64 10.68 -9.75
N GLY A 152 11.98 11.23 -8.73
CA GLY A 152 12.61 11.55 -7.45
C GLY A 152 13.17 10.31 -6.74
N TYR A 153 12.41 9.21 -6.74
CA TYR A 153 12.80 7.96 -6.08
C TYR A 153 14.06 7.34 -6.68
N PHE A 154 14.16 7.24 -8.00
CA PHE A 154 15.35 6.67 -8.63
C PHE A 154 16.56 7.59 -8.50
N PHE A 155 16.40 8.91 -8.64
CA PHE A 155 17.51 9.85 -8.39
C PHE A 155 18.01 9.75 -6.95
N GLY A 156 17.13 9.83 -5.95
CA GLY A 156 17.50 9.71 -4.55
C GLY A 156 18.09 8.34 -4.20
N GLY A 157 17.52 7.27 -4.75
CA GLY A 157 18.00 5.91 -4.55
C GLY A 157 19.38 5.66 -5.15
N ILE A 158 19.65 6.14 -6.37
CA ILE A 158 20.97 6.02 -7.01
C ILE A 158 22.01 6.81 -6.23
N VAL A 159 21.73 8.08 -5.92
CA VAL A 159 22.66 8.92 -5.15
C VAL A 159 22.89 8.29 -3.77
N GLY A 160 21.83 7.82 -3.11
CA GLY A 160 21.89 7.18 -1.80
C GLY A 160 22.70 5.89 -1.79
N LEU A 161 22.56 5.08 -2.84
CA LEU A 161 23.35 3.86 -3.01
C LEU A 161 24.83 4.19 -3.23
N ILE A 162 25.15 5.17 -4.07
CA ILE A 162 26.52 5.62 -4.31
C ILE A 162 27.15 6.16 -3.02
N THR A 163 26.46 7.05 -2.29
CA THR A 163 26.97 7.61 -1.03
C THR A 163 27.10 6.53 0.04
N GLY A 164 26.12 5.64 0.17
CA GLY A 164 26.14 4.55 1.14
C GLY A 164 27.27 3.55 0.90
N VAL A 165 27.49 3.13 -0.35
CA VAL A 165 28.58 2.21 -0.71
C VAL A 165 29.95 2.86 -0.47
N THR A 166 30.13 4.09 -0.94
CA THR A 166 31.42 4.79 -0.83
C THR A 166 31.77 5.13 0.62
N ALA A 167 30.80 5.58 1.41
CA ALA A 167 30.99 5.84 2.85
C ALA A 167 31.12 4.57 3.68
N GLY A 168 30.48 3.45 3.29
CA GLY A 168 30.65 2.16 3.94
C GLY A 168 32.02 1.52 3.64
N TRP A 169 32.57 1.76 2.46
CA TRP A 169 33.84 1.16 2.02
C TRP A 169 35.09 1.97 2.42
N SER A 170 35.01 3.30 2.44
CA SER A 170 36.16 4.19 2.67
C SER A 170 36.04 4.97 3.97
N LYS A 171 36.99 4.78 4.89
CA LYS A 171 37.09 5.56 6.14
C LYS A 171 37.18 7.07 5.90
N LYS A 172 37.86 7.49 4.83
CA LYS A 172 37.99 8.91 4.48
C LYS A 172 36.65 9.49 4.03
N VAL A 173 35.92 8.78 3.17
CA VAL A 173 34.58 9.22 2.73
C VAL A 173 33.60 9.21 3.91
N HIS A 174 33.65 8.17 4.73
CA HIS A 174 32.86 8.07 5.96
C HIS A 174 33.02 9.32 6.84
N TYR A 175 34.27 9.73 7.12
CA TYR A 175 34.57 10.88 7.96
C TYR A 175 33.89 12.18 7.47
N TRP A 176 33.91 12.44 6.16
CA TRP A 176 33.33 13.66 5.58
C TRP A 176 31.82 13.59 5.35
N VAL A 177 31.28 12.42 5.00
CA VAL A 177 29.86 12.24 4.70
C VAL A 177 29.02 12.11 5.96
N MET A 178 29.56 11.54 7.04
CA MET A 178 28.79 11.25 8.25
C MET A 178 28.21 12.50 8.96
N PRO A 179 28.93 13.64 9.04
CA PRO A 179 28.34 14.89 9.55
C PRO A 179 27.13 15.35 8.72
N ILE A 180 27.21 15.28 7.39
CA ILE A 180 26.11 15.65 6.48
C ILE A 180 24.89 14.78 6.74
N ILE A 181 25.09 13.46 6.82
CA ILE A 181 24.03 12.49 7.15
C ILE A 181 23.40 12.79 8.52
N LYS A 182 24.21 13.13 9.53
CA LYS A 182 23.72 13.43 10.90
C LYS A 182 22.90 14.72 10.96
N ILE A 183 23.26 15.72 10.16
CA ILE A 183 22.57 17.01 10.12
C ILE A 183 21.29 16.91 9.29
N LEU A 184 21.36 16.33 8.09
CA LEU A 184 20.21 16.24 7.19
C LEU A 184 19.23 15.12 7.57
N GLY A 185 19.70 14.07 8.23
CA GLY A 185 18.91 12.87 8.51
C GLY A 185 17.65 13.08 9.35
N PRO A 186 17.72 13.81 10.48
CA PRO A 186 16.55 14.06 11.33
C PRO A 186 15.53 15.03 10.72
N ILE A 187 15.93 15.83 9.72
CA ILE A 187 15.08 16.89 9.16
C ILE A 187 14.25 16.29 8.01
N PRO A 188 12.91 16.31 8.08
CA PRO A 188 12.07 15.87 6.98
C PRO A 188 12.40 16.63 5.69
N SER A 189 12.44 15.93 4.55
CA SER A 189 12.60 16.54 3.23
C SER A 189 11.58 17.66 2.99
N THR A 190 10.34 17.49 3.47
CA THR A 190 9.25 18.46 3.33
C THR A 190 9.52 19.79 4.04
N THR A 191 10.39 19.84 5.05
CA THR A 191 10.78 21.09 5.73
C THR A 191 11.51 22.05 4.77
N TRP A 192 12.22 21.50 3.77
CA TRP A 192 12.97 22.28 2.79
C TRP A 192 12.11 22.89 1.68
N LEU A 193 10.81 22.56 1.65
CA LEU A 193 9.92 22.90 0.56
C LEU A 193 9.89 24.41 0.22
N PRO A 194 9.75 25.35 1.17
CA PRO A 194 9.72 26.78 0.83
C PRO A 194 10.99 27.26 0.13
N ILE A 195 12.16 26.83 0.63
CA ILE A 195 13.46 27.23 0.07
C ILE A 195 13.66 26.60 -1.31
N VAL A 196 13.34 25.32 -1.45
CA VAL A 196 13.53 24.58 -2.70
C VAL A 196 12.62 25.12 -3.80
N LEU A 197 11.37 25.45 -3.51
CA LEU A 197 10.45 25.98 -4.52
C LEU A 197 10.85 27.38 -5.02
N ILE A 198 11.52 28.19 -4.19
CA ILE A 198 12.02 29.51 -4.59
C ILE A 198 13.26 29.39 -5.49
N ILE A 199 14.15 28.46 -5.18
CA ILE A 199 15.45 28.32 -5.89
C ILE A 199 15.32 27.44 -7.14
N ALA A 200 14.37 26.50 -7.15
CA ALA A 200 14.22 25.56 -8.24
C ALA A 200 13.80 26.27 -9.54
N SER A 201 14.49 25.93 -10.64
CA SER A 201 14.13 26.42 -11.99
C SER A 201 12.73 26.03 -12.47
N SER A 202 12.11 25.03 -11.83
CA SER A 202 10.72 24.64 -12.08
C SER A 202 10.18 23.90 -10.87
N LEU A 203 8.87 24.02 -10.63
CA LEU A 203 8.17 23.32 -9.55
C LEU A 203 8.37 21.81 -9.61
N PHE A 204 8.33 21.21 -10.81
CA PHE A 204 8.60 19.79 -11.01
C PHE A 204 10.00 19.39 -10.51
N LYS A 205 11.05 20.10 -10.94
CA LYS A 205 12.43 19.81 -10.51
C LYS A 205 12.62 20.00 -9.00
N GLY A 206 11.98 21.02 -8.41
CA GLY A 206 12.00 21.23 -6.95
C GLY A 206 11.39 20.04 -6.21
N SER A 207 10.20 19.59 -6.64
CA SER A 207 9.54 18.42 -6.06
C SER A 207 10.35 17.13 -6.25
N VAL A 208 10.96 16.92 -7.42
CA VAL A 208 11.89 15.79 -7.66
C VAL A 208 13.05 15.83 -6.66
N PHE A 209 13.64 17.00 -6.43
CA PHE A 209 14.74 17.16 -5.48
C PHE A 209 14.30 16.82 -4.04
N LEU A 210 13.13 17.29 -3.60
CA LEU A 210 12.61 16.98 -2.26
C LEU A 210 12.40 15.47 -2.07
N ILE A 211 11.80 14.80 -3.05
CA ILE A 211 11.59 13.35 -3.03
C ILE A 211 12.96 12.64 -3.01
N ALA A 212 13.88 13.07 -3.86
CA ALA A 212 15.23 12.49 -3.93
C ALA A 212 15.98 12.64 -2.59
N LEU A 213 15.89 13.81 -1.94
CA LEU A 213 16.48 14.07 -0.63
C LEU A 213 15.89 13.15 0.45
N GLY A 214 14.56 12.98 0.46
CA GLY A 214 13.86 12.09 1.39
C GLY A 214 14.23 10.61 1.21
N VAL A 215 14.44 10.17 -0.03
CA VAL A 215 14.85 8.79 -0.35
C VAL A 215 16.34 8.57 -0.09
N TRP A 216 17.17 9.57 -0.37
CA TRP A 216 18.62 9.50 -0.25
C TRP A 216 19.07 9.07 1.14
N TYR A 217 18.48 9.62 2.20
CA TYR A 217 18.89 9.35 3.57
C TYR A 217 18.72 7.87 4.00
N PRO A 218 17.51 7.28 3.99
CA PRO A 218 17.32 5.88 4.41
C PRO A 218 18.10 4.90 3.52
N VAL A 219 18.20 5.17 2.21
CA VAL A 219 18.99 4.34 1.29
C VAL A 219 20.48 4.42 1.63
N THR A 220 21.02 5.61 1.92
CA THR A 220 22.43 5.79 2.31
C THR A 220 22.75 5.04 3.58
N ILE A 221 21.94 5.21 4.63
CA ILE A 221 22.18 4.59 5.94
C ILE A 221 22.10 3.06 5.86
N ALA A 222 21.07 2.53 5.21
CA ALA A 222 20.90 1.09 5.12
C ALA A 222 22.00 0.44 4.27
N THR A 223 22.39 1.09 3.17
CA THR A 223 23.50 0.65 2.32
C THR A 223 24.83 0.68 3.08
N LEU A 224 25.13 1.79 3.78
CA LEU A 224 26.34 1.94 4.58
C LEU A 224 26.42 0.85 5.65
N THR A 225 25.35 0.68 6.43
CA THR A 225 25.25 -0.34 7.48
C THR A 225 25.42 -1.74 6.88
N GLY A 226 24.80 -1.99 5.73
CA GLY A 226 24.93 -3.27 5.04
C GLY A 226 26.34 -3.59 4.58
N VAL A 227 27.07 -2.60 4.05
CA VAL A 227 28.47 -2.78 3.62
C VAL A 227 29.41 -2.99 4.81
N VAL A 228 29.22 -2.23 5.90
CA VAL A 228 30.07 -2.31 7.10
C VAL A 228 29.88 -3.64 7.85
N ASN A 229 28.66 -4.18 7.85
CA ASN A 229 28.34 -5.41 8.58
C ASN A 229 28.70 -6.71 7.85
N VAL A 230 29.31 -6.64 6.65
CA VAL A 230 29.76 -7.83 5.93
C VAL A 230 30.90 -8.50 6.72
N ARG A 231 30.78 -9.81 6.97
CA ARG A 231 31.76 -10.58 7.72
C ARG A 231 33.15 -10.47 7.08
N LYS A 232 34.17 -10.17 7.90
CA LYS A 232 35.57 -10.03 7.44
C LYS A 232 36.09 -11.27 6.71
N SER A 233 35.65 -12.47 7.12
CA SER A 233 36.01 -13.74 6.48
C SER A 233 35.67 -13.79 4.99
N TYR A 234 34.57 -13.17 4.55
CA TYR A 234 34.23 -13.12 3.12
C TYR A 234 35.25 -12.31 2.31
N PHE A 235 35.80 -11.24 2.89
CA PHE A 235 36.85 -10.46 2.24
C PHE A 235 38.19 -11.19 2.24
N GLU A 236 38.53 -11.93 3.30
CA GLU A 236 39.76 -12.72 3.39
C GLU A 236 39.76 -13.85 2.34
N VAL A 237 38.68 -14.63 2.27
CA VAL A 237 38.52 -15.71 1.26
C VAL A 237 38.55 -15.16 -0.17
N ALA A 238 37.90 -14.03 -0.42
CA ALA A 238 37.95 -13.44 -1.76
C ALA A 238 39.36 -12.95 -2.13
N ARG A 239 40.13 -12.44 -1.16
CA ARG A 239 41.53 -12.01 -1.37
C ARG A 239 42.45 -13.18 -1.65
N THR A 240 42.29 -14.32 -0.97
CA THR A 240 43.09 -15.53 -1.26
C THR A 240 42.81 -16.07 -2.67
N LEU A 241 41.60 -15.87 -3.19
CA LEU A 241 41.23 -16.16 -4.59
C LEU A 241 41.67 -15.07 -5.60
N GLY A 242 42.48 -14.10 -5.19
CA GLY A 242 43.03 -13.06 -6.08
C GLY A 242 42.06 -11.92 -6.41
N ALA A 243 40.99 -11.71 -5.61
CA ALA A 243 40.06 -10.62 -5.87
C ALA A 243 40.70 -9.24 -5.59
N ARG A 244 40.73 -8.39 -6.63
CA ARG A 244 41.11 -6.97 -6.52
C ARG A 244 40.02 -6.16 -5.80
N GLN A 245 40.37 -4.97 -5.29
CA GLN A 245 39.48 -4.08 -4.51
C GLN A 245 38.10 -3.85 -5.16
N ARG A 246 38.05 -3.59 -6.47
CA ARG A 246 36.78 -3.41 -7.21
C ARG A 246 35.92 -4.68 -7.17
N ARG A 247 36.52 -5.87 -7.31
CA ARG A 247 35.79 -7.14 -7.22
C ARG A 247 35.25 -7.38 -5.81
N LEU A 248 36.00 -7.01 -4.77
CA LEU A 248 35.52 -7.11 -3.39
C LEU A 248 34.25 -6.28 -3.17
N VAL A 249 34.18 -5.06 -3.72
CA VAL A 249 32.97 -4.23 -3.61
C VAL A 249 31.79 -4.84 -4.37
N PHE A 250 31.94 -5.09 -5.67
CA PHE A 250 30.80 -5.45 -6.53
C PHE A 250 30.39 -6.93 -6.43
N LYS A 251 31.29 -7.82 -6.03
CA LYS A 251 31.02 -9.28 -5.97
C LYS A 251 30.91 -9.84 -4.56
N VAL A 252 31.34 -9.11 -3.53
CA VAL A 252 31.25 -9.57 -2.13
C VAL A 252 30.40 -8.61 -1.31
N ALA A 253 30.82 -7.34 -1.18
CA ALA A 253 30.16 -6.39 -0.30
C ALA A 253 28.73 -6.07 -0.74
N LEU A 254 28.54 -5.69 -2.01
CA LEU A 254 27.23 -5.30 -2.53
C LEU A 254 26.21 -6.46 -2.48
N PRO A 255 26.51 -7.68 -2.97
CA PRO A 255 25.61 -8.82 -2.84
C PRO A 255 25.24 -9.15 -1.39
N ALA A 256 26.22 -9.14 -0.48
CA ALA A 256 25.98 -9.40 0.94
C ALA A 256 25.14 -8.29 1.62
N ALA A 257 25.28 -7.04 1.16
CA ALA A 257 24.53 -5.89 1.66
C ALA A 257 23.14 -5.72 1.02
N MET A 258 22.79 -6.50 -0.03
CA MET A 258 21.51 -6.38 -0.75
C MET A 258 20.28 -6.36 0.17
N PRO A 259 20.15 -7.21 1.21
CA PRO A 259 18.98 -7.20 2.08
C PRO A 259 18.78 -5.85 2.79
N ASN A 260 19.87 -5.25 3.26
CA ASN A 260 19.86 -3.93 3.91
C ASN A 260 19.60 -2.82 2.88
N ILE A 261 20.18 -2.91 1.68
CA ILE A 261 19.90 -1.95 0.60
C ILE A 261 18.40 -1.95 0.26
N PHE A 262 17.78 -3.11 0.12
CA PHE A 262 16.35 -3.22 -0.13
C PHE A 262 15.50 -2.74 1.05
N GLN A 263 15.96 -2.91 2.29
CA GLN A 263 15.32 -2.31 3.46
C GLN A 263 15.33 -0.77 3.37
N GLY A 264 16.46 -0.18 3.01
CA GLY A 264 16.58 1.26 2.78
C GLY A 264 15.72 1.75 1.61
N LEU A 265 15.64 1.01 0.51
CA LEU A 265 14.77 1.30 -0.62
C LEU A 265 13.27 1.23 -0.26
N THR A 266 12.87 0.27 0.59
CA THR A 266 11.50 0.18 1.10
C THR A 266 11.17 1.37 2.01
N GLN A 267 12.04 1.71 2.96
CA GLN A 267 11.84 2.88 3.81
C GLN A 267 11.84 4.18 2.98
N GLY A 268 12.73 4.28 2.00
CA GLY A 268 12.79 5.38 1.05
C GLY A 268 11.49 5.53 0.27
N MET A 269 10.83 4.44 -0.13
CA MET A 269 9.56 4.50 -0.86
C MET A 269 8.45 5.11 0.01
N SER A 270 8.40 4.75 1.29
CA SER A 270 7.45 5.35 2.24
C SER A 270 7.66 6.85 2.37
N VAL A 271 8.93 7.29 2.50
CA VAL A 271 9.28 8.72 2.57
C VAL A 271 9.01 9.44 1.23
N ALA A 272 9.23 8.77 0.11
CA ALA A 272 8.95 9.31 -1.22
C ALA A 272 7.45 9.58 -1.40
N CYS A 273 6.59 8.65 -1.00
CA CYS A 273 5.13 8.79 -1.08
C CYS A 273 4.63 9.95 -0.21
N THR A 274 5.12 10.09 1.03
CA THR A 274 4.72 11.20 1.91
C THR A 274 5.24 12.55 1.41
N THR A 275 6.48 12.58 0.91
CA THR A 275 7.06 13.81 0.34
C THR A 275 6.35 14.22 -0.94
N LEU A 276 6.02 13.26 -1.82
CA LEU A 276 5.25 13.48 -3.04
C LEU A 276 3.93 14.18 -2.72
N MET A 277 3.17 13.66 -1.74
CA MET A 277 1.89 14.25 -1.36
C MET A 277 2.03 15.73 -1.00
N VAL A 278 2.98 16.07 -0.12
CA VAL A 278 3.19 17.46 0.29
C VAL A 278 3.65 18.32 -0.89
N ALA A 279 4.54 17.78 -1.73
CA ALA A 279 5.08 18.47 -2.89
C ALA A 279 4.03 18.74 -3.98
N GLU A 280 3.10 17.81 -4.22
CA GLU A 280 1.99 18.03 -5.17
C GLU A 280 0.93 18.97 -4.61
N MET A 281 0.67 18.94 -3.30
CA MET A 281 -0.32 19.82 -2.69
C MET A 281 0.11 21.30 -2.68
N MET A 282 1.42 21.57 -2.63
CA MET A 282 1.95 22.92 -2.47
C MET A 282 2.75 23.42 -3.68
N GLY A 283 3.31 22.50 -4.46
CA GLY A 283 4.35 22.81 -5.44
C GLY A 283 3.92 22.60 -6.88
N VAL A 284 3.24 21.52 -7.25
CA VAL A 284 3.06 21.15 -8.67
C VAL A 284 1.63 21.42 -9.14
N GLU A 285 1.47 21.87 -10.39
CA GLU A 285 0.16 22.13 -11.02
C GLU A 285 -0.52 20.86 -11.59
N SER A 286 -0.05 19.68 -11.20
CA SER A 286 -0.60 18.40 -11.64
C SER A 286 -0.28 17.29 -10.64
N GLY A 287 -1.10 16.23 -10.64
CA GLY A 287 -0.97 15.09 -9.73
C GLY A 287 -2.18 14.92 -8.81
N LEU A 288 -2.21 13.81 -8.08
CA LEU A 288 -3.30 13.49 -7.16
C LEU A 288 -3.35 14.46 -5.96
N GLY A 289 -2.20 14.86 -5.41
CA GLY A 289 -2.14 15.84 -4.33
C GLY A 289 -2.63 17.23 -4.76
N TRP A 290 -2.30 17.64 -5.99
CA TRP A 290 -2.81 18.86 -6.59
C TRP A 290 -4.34 18.81 -6.76
N TYR A 291 -4.86 17.71 -7.31
CA TYR A 291 -6.29 17.53 -7.53
C TYR A 291 -7.08 17.59 -6.20
N ILE A 292 -6.56 16.98 -5.13
CA ILE A 292 -7.15 17.07 -3.78
C ILE A 292 -7.26 18.53 -3.33
N ASN A 293 -6.19 19.32 -3.45
CA ASN A 293 -6.20 20.72 -3.02
C ASN A 293 -7.13 21.57 -3.89
N TRP A 294 -7.14 21.33 -5.20
CA TRP A 294 -8.02 22.02 -6.14
C TRP A 294 -9.50 21.78 -5.81
N GLN A 295 -9.93 20.51 -5.67
CA GLN A 295 -11.31 20.17 -5.35
C GLN A 295 -11.72 20.64 -3.95
N LYS A 296 -10.79 20.64 -2.99
CA LYS A 296 -11.00 21.24 -1.67
C LYS A 296 -11.29 22.74 -1.78
N GLY A 297 -10.55 23.47 -2.63
CA GLY A 297 -10.76 24.90 -2.86
C GLY A 297 -12.13 25.22 -3.45
N TRP A 298 -12.67 24.34 -4.30
CA TRP A 298 -14.03 24.45 -4.87
C TRP A 298 -15.13 23.89 -3.98
N ALA A 299 -14.82 23.46 -2.75
CA ALA A 299 -15.76 22.78 -1.85
C ALA A 299 -16.42 21.51 -2.44
N GLU A 300 -15.79 20.91 -3.45
CA GLU A 300 -16.21 19.64 -4.05
C GLU A 300 -15.62 18.46 -3.29
N PHE A 301 -16.08 18.30 -2.04
CA PHE A 301 -15.53 17.30 -1.13
C PHE A 301 -15.73 15.86 -1.66
N GLY A 302 -16.78 15.58 -2.42
CA GLY A 302 -16.95 14.27 -3.06
C GLY A 302 -15.76 13.88 -3.95
N LYS A 303 -15.34 14.80 -4.82
CA LYS A 303 -14.17 14.68 -5.69
C LYS A 303 -12.86 14.66 -4.90
N MET A 304 -12.75 15.51 -3.88
CA MET A 304 -11.59 15.51 -2.97
C MET A 304 -11.36 14.13 -2.32
N TYR A 305 -12.39 13.54 -1.69
CA TYR A 305 -12.27 12.23 -1.06
C TYR A 305 -12.09 11.09 -2.08
N ALA A 306 -12.67 11.20 -3.28
CA ALA A 306 -12.41 10.27 -4.38
C ALA A 306 -10.92 10.21 -4.73
N ALA A 307 -10.27 11.36 -4.87
CA ALA A 307 -8.83 11.41 -5.12
C ALA A 307 -7.99 10.87 -3.96
N VAL A 308 -8.42 11.06 -2.70
CA VAL A 308 -7.79 10.43 -1.52
C VAL A 308 -7.83 8.90 -1.61
N ILE A 309 -8.97 8.32 -2.01
CA ILE A 309 -9.05 6.87 -2.21
C ILE A 309 -8.13 6.41 -3.35
N VAL A 310 -8.14 7.14 -4.47
CA VAL A 310 -7.31 6.82 -5.64
C VAL A 310 -5.81 6.87 -5.32
N ILE A 311 -5.34 7.85 -4.54
CA ILE A 311 -3.93 7.90 -4.12
C ILE A 311 -3.56 6.77 -3.16
N CYS A 312 -4.44 6.42 -2.22
CA CYS A 312 -4.24 5.26 -1.34
C CYS A 312 -4.10 3.95 -2.13
N LEU A 313 -4.96 3.73 -3.12
CA LEU A 313 -4.87 2.58 -4.01
C LEU A 313 -3.58 2.61 -4.84
N THR A 314 -3.22 3.76 -5.40
CA THR A 314 -2.01 3.93 -6.20
C THR A 314 -0.76 3.58 -5.38
N PHE A 315 -0.60 4.13 -4.17
CA PHE A 315 0.53 3.83 -3.29
C PHE A 315 0.54 2.39 -2.80
N THR A 316 -0.63 1.79 -2.58
CA THR A 316 -0.73 0.37 -2.25
C THR A 316 -0.17 -0.49 -3.39
N VAL A 317 -0.55 -0.21 -4.63
CA VAL A 317 -0.03 -0.91 -5.81
C VAL A 317 1.48 -0.72 -5.93
N VAL A 318 2.00 0.50 -5.78
CA VAL A 318 3.44 0.79 -5.83
C VAL A 318 4.21 -0.02 -4.76
N ASN A 319 3.70 -0.07 -3.52
CA ASN A 319 4.34 -0.84 -2.43
C ASN A 319 4.28 -2.36 -2.66
N ILE A 320 3.19 -2.87 -3.22
CA ILE A 320 3.08 -4.27 -3.61
C ILE A 320 4.13 -4.59 -4.67
N VAL A 321 4.24 -3.79 -5.73
CA VAL A 321 5.21 -3.97 -6.80
C VAL A 321 6.64 -3.96 -6.25
N LEU A 322 6.99 -2.99 -5.40
CA LEU A 322 8.31 -2.92 -4.78
C LEU A 322 8.61 -4.17 -3.93
N THR A 323 7.61 -4.65 -3.17
CA THR A 323 7.75 -5.86 -2.35
C THR A 323 7.97 -7.11 -3.20
N GLN A 324 7.27 -7.23 -4.33
CA GLN A 324 7.46 -8.34 -5.26
C GLN A 324 8.85 -8.31 -5.91
N VAL A 325 9.33 -7.12 -6.29
CA VAL A 325 10.70 -6.94 -6.81
C VAL A 325 11.72 -7.36 -5.75
N LYS A 326 11.56 -6.92 -4.50
CA LYS A 326 12.41 -7.31 -3.37
C LYS A 326 12.46 -8.83 -3.19
N LYS A 327 11.30 -9.51 -3.14
CA LYS A 327 11.23 -10.98 -3.00
C LYS A 327 11.94 -11.70 -4.14
N ARG A 328 11.73 -11.26 -5.38
CA ARG A 328 12.38 -11.87 -6.56
C ARG A 328 13.90 -11.71 -6.52
N VAL A 329 14.43 -10.55 -6.12
CA VAL A 329 15.88 -10.29 -6.05
C VAL A 329 16.54 -10.99 -4.86
N LEU A 330 15.84 -11.07 -3.72
CA LEU A 330 16.34 -11.68 -2.49
C LEU A 330 15.97 -13.16 -2.31
N ARG A 331 15.47 -13.82 -3.36
CA ARG A 331 15.06 -15.24 -3.32
C ARG A 331 16.15 -16.20 -2.83
N TRP A 332 17.42 -15.85 -3.03
CA TRP A 332 18.57 -16.62 -2.55
C TRP A 332 18.71 -16.62 -1.02
N GLN A 333 18.11 -15.66 -0.31
CA GLN A 333 18.11 -15.60 1.16
C GLN A 333 16.97 -16.40 1.80
N GLU A 334 15.84 -16.56 1.11
CA GLU A 334 14.66 -17.25 1.66
C GLU A 334 14.97 -18.73 1.99
N GLY A 335 16.01 -19.33 1.41
CA GLY A 335 16.48 -20.68 1.76
C GLY A 335 17.30 -20.79 3.07
N THR A 336 17.51 -19.69 3.80
CA THR A 336 18.31 -19.68 5.05
C THR A 336 17.48 -19.56 6.33
N ILE A 337 16.16 -19.39 6.23
CA ILE A 337 15.24 -19.40 7.36
C ILE A 337 14.15 -20.43 7.06
N GLN A 338 14.33 -21.65 7.58
CA GLN A 338 13.25 -22.62 7.79
C GLN A 338 12.79 -22.52 9.23
#